data_AF-A0A7U4E4K5-F1
#
_entry.id   AF-A0A7U4E4K5-F1
#
_cell.length_a   1.000
_cell.length_b   1.000
_cell.length_c   1.000
_cell.angle_alpha   90.00
_cell.angle_beta   90.00
_cell.angle_gamma   90.00
#
_symmetry.space_group_name_H-M   'P 1'
#
loop_
_entity.id
_entity.type
_entity.pdbx_description
1 polymer ?
#
loop_
_entity_poly.entity_id
_entity_poly.type
_entity_poly.pdbx_seq_one_letter_code
_entity_poly.pdbx_strand_id
1 'polypeptide(L)' 'MNFDFRKYHVRAINAHSEAEKAAINQELKDLYDALSEEDRKVFNEELQKFLMSQYKAIGDDYEALKKGGAFN' A
#
# COMPACT_ATOMS: atom_id res chain seq x y z
N MET A 1 -11.76 -5.77 -12.06
CA MET A 1 -10.28 -5.92 -12.01
C MET A 1 -9.89 -6.22 -10.56
N ASN A 2 -8.77 -6.87 -10.28
CA ASN A 2 -8.28 -7.05 -8.90
C ASN A 2 -6.84 -6.58 -8.87
N PHE A 3 -6.58 -5.44 -8.21
CA PHE A 3 -5.24 -4.86 -8.13
C PHE A 3 -4.53 -5.32 -6.86
N ASP A 4 -3.44 -6.07 -7.02
CA ASP A 4 -2.65 -6.58 -5.89
C ASP A 4 -1.69 -5.53 -5.34
N PHE A 5 -2.24 -4.49 -4.70
CA PHE A 5 -1.45 -3.42 -4.06
C PHE A 5 -0.55 -3.94 -2.94
N ARG A 6 -0.95 -5.04 -2.28
CA ARG A 6 -0.15 -5.68 -1.25
C ARG A 6 1.19 -6.17 -1.81
N LYS A 7 1.20 -6.77 -3.01
CA LYS A 7 2.45 -7.18 -3.66
C LYS A 7 3.42 -6.00 -3.85
N TYR A 8 2.94 -4.87 -4.38
CA TYR A 8 3.78 -3.68 -4.57
C TYR A 8 4.27 -3.12 -3.23
N HIS A 9 3.39 -3.06 -2.23
CA HIS A 9 3.73 -2.57 -0.90
C HIS A 9 4.79 -3.42 -0.20
N VAL A 10 4.63 -4.74 -0.20
CA VAL A 10 5.60 -5.68 0.41
C VAL A 10 6.94 -5.63 -0.30
N ARG A 11 6.96 -5.54 -1.64
CA ARG A 11 8.20 -5.36 -2.41
C ARG A 11 8.89 -4.05 -2.06
N ALA A 12 8.15 -2.95 -1.96
CA ALA A 12 8.70 -1.64 -1.64
C ALA A 12 9.25 -1.56 -0.20
N ILE A 13 8.62 -2.24 0.76
CA ILE A 13 9.13 -2.36 2.14
C ILE A 13 10.44 -3.16 2.20
N ASN A 14 10.54 -4.23 1.43
CA ASN A 14 11.72 -5.10 1.41
C ASN A 14 12.83 -4.63 0.45
N ALA A 15 12.61 -3.54 -0.28
CA ALA A 15 13.59 -3.02 -1.22
C ALA A 15 14.86 -2.58 -0.49
N HIS A 16 16.01 -3.01 -1.00
CA HIS A 16 17.32 -2.75 -0.39
C HIS A 16 17.89 -1.38 -0.77
N SER A 17 17.25 -0.68 -1.71
CA SER A 17 17.68 0.63 -2.18
C SER A 17 16.51 1.51 -2.63
N GLU A 18 16.75 2.82 -2.66
CA GLU A 18 15.79 3.79 -3.19
C GLU A 18 15.58 3.61 -4.71
N ALA A 19 16.58 3.12 -5.45
CA ALA A 19 16.44 2.80 -6.87
C ALA A 19 15.47 1.63 -7.09
N GLU A 20 15.50 0.62 -6.23
CA GLU A 20 14.57 -0.52 -6.29
C GLU A 20 13.15 -0.09 -5.92
N LYS A 21 12.97 0.75 -4.90
CA LYS A 21 11.67 1.37 -4.60
C LYS A 21 11.14 2.20 -5.78
N ALA A 22 12.02 2.99 -6.41
CA ALA A 22 11.65 3.80 -7.56
C ALA A 22 11.19 2.93 -8.75
N ALA A 23 11.88 1.81 -9.00
CA ALA A 23 11.49 0.85 -10.03
C ALA A 23 10.11 0.23 -9.75
N ILE A 24 9.83 -0.17 -8.51
CA ILE A 24 8.53 -0.72 -8.11
C ILE A 24 7.41 0.33 -8.27
N ASN A 25 7.67 1.58 -7.90
CA ASN A 25 6.72 2.68 -8.10
C ASN A 25 6.48 2.96 -9.58
N GLN A 26 7.52 2.85 -10.41
CA GLN A 26 7.39 2.98 -11.85
C GLN A 26 6.54 1.85 -12.43
N GLU A 27 6.72 0.59 -12.03
CA GLU A 27 5.87 -0.52 -12.44
C GLU A 27 4.38 -0.28 -12.10
N LEU A 28 4.10 0.27 -10.92
CA LEU A 28 2.73 0.59 -10.51
C LEU A 28 2.13 1.74 -11.34
N LYS A 29 2.95 2.74 -11.69
CA LYS A 29 2.56 3.85 -12.56
C LYS A 29 2.30 3.38 -13.99
N ASP A 30 3.17 2.54 -14.54
CA ASP A 30 3.01 1.97 -15.87
C ASP A 30 1.73 1.12 -15.97
N LEU A 31 1.43 0.36 -14.91
CA LEU A 31 0.15 -0.36 -14.80
C LEU A 31 -1.03 0.62 -14.89
N TYR A 32 -1.01 1.71 -14.13
CA TYR A 32 -2.06 2.72 -14.12
C TYR A 32 -2.23 3.40 -15.49
N ASP A 33 -1.13 3.75 -16.14
CA ASP A 33 -1.12 4.43 -17.42
C ASP A 33 -1.69 3.53 -18.54
N ALA A 34 -1.51 2.21 -18.44
CA ALA A 34 -2.08 1.23 -19.35
C ALA A 34 -3.60 0.99 -19.18
N LEU A 35 -4.22 1.50 -18.11
CA LEU A 35 -5.65 1.31 -17.84
C LEU A 35 -6.54 2.22 -18.69
N SER A 36 -7.74 1.71 -18.98
CA SER A 36 -8.85 2.51 -19.49
C SER A 36 -9.32 3.53 -18.44
N GLU A 37 -10.07 4.56 -18.86
CA GLU A 37 -10.57 5.57 -17.91
C GLU A 37 -11.52 4.97 -16.85
N GLU A 38 -12.31 3.96 -17.23
CA GLU A 38 -13.19 3.22 -16.33
C GLU A 38 -12.38 2.41 -15.30
N ASP A 39 -11.35 1.70 -15.76
CA ASP A 39 -10.47 0.92 -14.88
C ASP A 39 -9.60 1.80 -13.97
N ARG A 40 -9.20 3.00 -14.43
CA ARG A 40 -8.48 3.97 -13.59
C ARG A 40 -9.31 4.42 -12.40
N LYS A 41 -10.64 4.56 -12.55
CA LYS A 41 -11.54 4.89 -11.43
C LYS A 41 -11.56 3.75 -10.41
N VAL A 42 -11.72 2.51 -10.88
CA VAL A 42 -11.68 1.32 -10.01
C VAL A 42 -10.32 1.20 -9.31
N PHE A 43 -9.22 1.40 -10.03
CA PHE A 43 -7.87 1.39 -9.47
C PHE A 43 -7.72 2.42 -8.35
N ASN A 44 -8.17 3.65 -8.58
CA ASN A 44 -8.07 4.72 -7.58
C ASN A 44 -8.88 4.40 -6.32
N GLU A 45 -10.10 3.88 -6.47
CA GLU A 45 -10.94 3.48 -5.33
C GLU A 45 -10.31 2.32 -4.54
N GLU A 46 -9.81 1.30 -5.22
CA GLU A 46 -9.16 0.16 -4.56
C GLU A 46 -7.83 0.56 -3.90
N LEU A 47 -7.05 1.45 -4.53
CA LEU A 47 -5.83 2.01 -3.93
C LEU A 47 -6.15 2.78 -2.65
N GLN A 48 -7.17 3.65 -2.67
CA GLN A 48 -7.60 4.38 -1.48
C GLN A 48 -8.04 3.45 -0.35
N LYS A 49 -8.86 2.43 -0.66
CA LYS A 49 -9.27 1.41 0.31
C LYS A 49 -8.07 0.67 0.90
N PHE A 50 -7.11 0.30 0.05
CA PHE A 50 -5.87 -0.35 0.49
C PHE A 50 -5.08 0.56 1.44
N LEU A 51 -4.84 1.81 1.08
CA LEU A 51 -4.11 2.76 1.94
C LEU A 51 -4.81 2.97 3.29
N MET A 52 -6.13 3.18 3.29
CA MET A 52 -6.91 3.30 4.54
C MET A 52 -6.80 2.05 5.42
N SER A 53 -6.77 0.86 4.83
CA SER A 53 -6.57 -0.39 5.59
C SER A 53 -5.20 -0.45 6.26
N GLN A 54 -4.15 0.09 5.63
CA GLN A 54 -2.81 0.16 6.22
C GLN A 54 -2.78 1.15 7.39
N TYR A 55 -3.41 2.33 7.25
CA TYR A 55 -3.52 3.29 8.35
C TYR A 55 -4.32 2.75 9.54
N LYS A 56 -5.41 2.02 9.29
CA LYS A 56 -6.20 1.40 10.36
C LYS A 56 -5.39 0.36 11.13
N ALA A 57 -4.62 -0.48 10.43
CA ALA A 57 -3.74 -1.46 11.06
C ALA A 57 -2.73 -0.78 12.00
N ILE A 58 -2.09 0.31 11.57
CA ILE A 58 -1.15 1.08 12.40
C ILE A 58 -1.84 1.65 13.66
N GLY A 59 -3.06 2.17 13.52
CA GLY A 59 -3.82 2.70 14.66
C GLY A 59 -4.23 1.62 15.67
N ASP A 60 -4.68 0.48 15.17
CA ASP A 60 -5.09 -0.66 16.01
C ASP A 60 -3.87 -1.28 16.74
N ASP A 61 -2.70 -1.37 16.08
CA ASP A 61 -1.44 -1.84 16.68
C ASP A 61 -0.94 -0.90 17.79
N TYR A 62 -1.06 0.41 17.61
CA TYR A 62 -0.69 1.41 18.63
C TYR A 62 -1.59 1.31 19.88
N GLU A 63 -2.90 1.18 19.70
CA GLU A 63 -3.85 1.00 20.80
C GLU A 63 -3.67 -0.34 21.52
N ALA A 64 -3.30 -1.41 20.79
CA ALA A 64 -2.97 -2.71 21.37
C ALA A 64 -1.71 -2.66 22.24
N LEU A 65 -0.65 -1.97 21.80
CA LEU A 65 0.57 -1.77 22.61
C LEU A 65 0.31 -0.93 23.87
N LYS A 66 -0.54 0.10 23.75
CA LYS A 66 -0.94 0.95 24.88
C LYS A 66 -1.77 0.19 25.92
N LYS A 67 -2.66 -0.72 25.49
CA LYS A 67 -3.45 -1.59 26.39
C LYS A 67 -2.66 -2.80 26.91
N GLY A 68 -1.62 -3.23 26.22
CA GLY A 68 -0.81 -4.41 26.53
C GLY A 68 0.29 -4.23 27.59
N GLY A 69 0.46 -3.04 28.17
CA GLY A 69 1.28 -2.85 29.38
C GLY A 69 2.79 -2.72 29.18
N ALA A 70 3.26 -2.16 28.06
CA ALA A 70 4.69 -1.86 27.86
C ALA A 70 5.11 -0.45 28.35
N PHE A 71 4.32 0.17 29.23
CA PHE A 71 4.71 1.34 30.01
C PHE A 71 4.12 1.19 31.43
N ASN A 72 4.76 0.38 32.26
CA ASN A 72 4.74 0.55 33.72
C ASN A 72 6.10 1.10 34.14
#